data_AF-A0A7C7FLR3-F1
#
_entry.id   AF-A0A7C7FLR3-F1
#
_cell.length_a   1.000
_cell.length_b   1.000
_cell.length_c   1.000
_cell.angle_alpha   90.00
_cell.angle_beta   90.00
_cell.angle_gamma   90.00
#
_symmetry.space_group_name_H-M   'P 1'
#
loop_
_entity.id
_entity.type
_entity.pdbx_description
1 polymer ?
#
loop_
_entity_poly.entity_id
_entity_poly.type
_entity_poly.pdbx_seq_one_letter_code
_entity_poly.pdbx_strand_id
1 'polypeptide(L)'
;MAKHKIQISDKAIGYDLIDKLLNADCRVSLSKSAEKKIVASRNFLDQKIKSSKVAIYGVTTGFGSLYDKSISGHELEQLQLNLVVSHAVGMGDEVPSKIVKLMLVLKAQSLSYGYSGVVLSTVKRLLDFYNKDIVPVVYQQGSLGASGDLAPLAHMSLPLLGLGEVYYKGVKQQSSALFKKLNLKPLKLKSKEGVALLNGTQFMSAYGTYSINKAKRLFAL
;
A
#
# COMPACT_ATOMS: atom_id res chain seq x y z
N MET A 1 -22.02 -17.67 -3.81
CA MET A 1 -21.48 -18.07 -2.49
C MET A 1 -21.05 -16.82 -1.73
N ALA A 2 -21.36 -16.71 -0.43
CA ALA A 2 -20.99 -15.55 0.36
C ALA A 2 -19.47 -15.53 0.63
N LYS A 3 -18.79 -14.41 0.34
CA LYS A 3 -17.36 -14.27 0.61
C LYS A 3 -17.09 -14.33 2.12
N HIS A 4 -16.06 -15.06 2.53
CA HIS A 4 -15.62 -15.08 3.92
C HIS A 4 -15.22 -13.66 4.36
N LYS A 5 -15.75 -13.19 5.49
CA LYS A 5 -15.40 -11.88 6.03
C LYS A 5 -14.20 -12.01 6.96
N ILE A 6 -13.15 -11.27 6.63
CA ILE A 6 -11.92 -11.16 7.40
C ILE A 6 -11.81 -9.73 7.91
N GLN A 7 -11.45 -9.58 9.17
CA GLN A 7 -11.17 -8.27 9.76
C GLN A 7 -9.70 -8.21 10.16
N ILE A 8 -8.96 -7.27 9.57
CA ILE A 8 -7.61 -6.92 10.00
C ILE A 8 -7.67 -5.86 11.11
N SER A 9 -6.75 -5.94 12.06
CA SER A 9 -6.74 -5.08 13.25
C SER A 9 -5.38 -4.43 13.46
N ASP A 10 -5.21 -3.77 14.59
CA ASP A 10 -3.96 -3.21 15.07
C ASP A 10 -3.05 -4.24 15.77
N LYS A 11 -3.40 -5.53 15.70
CA LYS A 11 -2.60 -6.65 16.21
C LYS A 11 -1.89 -7.39 15.08
N ALA A 12 -0.79 -8.05 15.42
CA ALA A 12 -0.06 -8.92 14.49
C ALA A 12 -0.98 -10.01 13.93
N ILE A 13 -0.71 -10.40 12.68
CA ILE A 13 -1.46 -11.46 11.99
C ILE A 13 -0.61 -12.72 11.91
N GLY A 14 -1.26 -13.87 12.09
CA GLY A 14 -0.63 -15.17 11.91
C GLY A 14 -0.72 -15.67 10.47
N TYR A 15 -0.01 -16.76 10.20
CA TYR A 15 0.00 -17.42 8.89
C TYR A 15 -1.39 -17.92 8.46
N ASP A 16 -2.28 -18.27 9.40
CA ASP A 16 -3.65 -18.73 9.10
C ASP A 16 -4.47 -17.70 8.32
N LEU A 17 -4.23 -16.41 8.57
CA LEU A 17 -4.85 -15.35 7.79
C LEU A 17 -4.38 -15.39 6.35
N ILE A 18 -3.06 -15.57 6.14
CA ILE A 18 -2.48 -15.63 4.80
C ILE A 18 -3.00 -16.85 4.05
N ASP A 19 -3.06 -18.01 4.71
CA ASP A 19 -3.61 -19.23 4.11
C ASP A 19 -5.05 -19.01 3.62
N LYS A 20 -5.92 -18.41 4.45
CA LYS A 20 -7.29 -18.04 4.06
C LYS A 20 -7.33 -17.12 2.84
N LEU A 21 -6.51 -16.06 2.84
CA LEU A 21 -6.44 -15.12 1.72
C LEU A 21 -5.97 -15.78 0.41
N LEU A 22 -5.13 -16.82 0.50
CA LEU A 22 -4.60 -17.53 -0.66
C LEU A 22 -5.55 -18.61 -1.21
N ASN A 23 -6.47 -19.11 -0.39
CA ASN A 23 -7.23 -20.33 -0.67
C ASN A 23 -8.74 -20.14 -0.74
N ALA A 24 -9.25 -19.01 -0.25
CA ALA A 24 -10.68 -18.72 -0.21
C ALA A 24 -11.00 -17.33 -0.79
N ASP A 25 -12.23 -17.16 -1.29
CA ASP A 25 -12.72 -15.85 -1.68
C ASP A 25 -13.14 -15.07 -0.43
N CYS A 26 -12.29 -14.12 -0.04
CA CYS A 26 -12.46 -13.34 1.17
C CYS A 26 -12.75 -11.87 0.87
N ARG A 27 -13.53 -11.22 1.72
CA ARG A 27 -13.57 -9.75 1.86
C ARG A 27 -12.82 -9.35 3.12
N VAL A 28 -12.00 -8.31 3.02
CA VAL A 28 -11.19 -7.79 4.13
C VAL A 28 -11.70 -6.41 4.55
N SER A 29 -11.83 -6.19 5.84
CA SER A 29 -12.19 -4.89 6.43
C SER A 29 -11.28 -4.53 7.61
N LEU A 30 -11.28 -3.26 8.03
CA LEU A 30 -10.59 -2.81 9.23
C LEU A 30 -11.45 -3.03 10.48
N SER A 31 -10.80 -3.34 11.60
CA SER A 31 -11.41 -3.24 12.93
C SER A 31 -11.60 -1.78 13.34
N LYS A 32 -12.56 -1.55 14.25
CA LYS A 32 -12.77 -0.22 14.84
C LYS A 32 -11.55 0.27 15.64
N SER A 33 -10.82 -0.64 16.27
CA SER A 33 -9.56 -0.31 16.97
C SER A 33 -8.49 0.20 16.00
N ALA A 34 -8.32 -0.45 14.85
CA ALA A 34 -7.40 -0.02 13.81
C ALA A 34 -7.81 1.34 13.22
N GLU A 35 -9.10 1.54 12.91
CA GLU A 35 -9.59 2.85 12.42
C GLU A 35 -9.22 3.97 13.40
N LYS A 36 -9.45 3.76 14.71
CA LYS A 36 -9.10 4.74 15.76
C LYS A 36 -7.60 5.02 15.82
N LYS A 37 -6.75 3.99 15.76
CA LYS A 37 -5.29 4.17 15.79
C LYS A 37 -4.75 4.89 14.56
N ILE A 38 -5.26 4.59 13.37
CA ILE A 38 -4.88 5.30 12.13
C ILE A 38 -5.21 6.80 12.26
N VAL A 39 -6.43 7.13 12.71
CA VAL A 39 -6.87 8.53 12.89
C VAL A 39 -6.03 9.23 13.95
N ALA A 40 -5.76 8.59 15.09
CA ALA A 40 -4.91 9.16 16.14
C ALA A 40 -3.48 9.45 15.64
N SER A 41 -2.89 8.52 14.88
CA SER A 41 -1.56 8.67 14.25
C SER A 41 -1.50 9.88 13.32
N ARG A 42 -2.53 10.06 12.47
CA ARG A 42 -2.62 11.18 11.54
C ARG A 42 -2.75 12.51 12.28
N ASN A 43 -3.62 12.57 13.28
CA ASN A 43 -3.84 13.77 14.08
C ASN A 43 -2.56 14.18 14.82
N PHE A 44 -1.84 13.22 15.40
CA PHE A 44 -0.54 13.45 16.04
C PHE A 44 0.47 14.05 15.06
N LEU A 45 0.59 13.48 13.86
CA LEU A 45 1.52 13.99 12.84
C LEU A 45 1.13 15.40 12.37
N ASP A 46 -0.16 15.66 12.14
CA ASP A 46 -0.66 16.99 11.76
C ASP A 46 -0.35 18.04 12.84
N GLN A 47 -0.55 17.71 14.12
CA GLN A 47 -0.20 18.58 15.25
C GLN A 47 1.31 18.81 15.36
N LYS A 48 2.11 17.76 15.14
CA LYS A 48 3.58 17.85 15.21
C LYS A 48 4.14 18.73 14.10
N ILE A 49 3.63 18.61 12.88
CA ILE A 49 4.02 19.47 11.74
C ILE A 49 3.68 20.94 12.03
N LYS A 50 2.53 21.22 12.66
CA LYS A 50 2.12 22.58 13.00
C LYS A 50 2.91 23.21 14.15
N SER A 51 3.28 22.42 15.16
CA SER A 51 3.88 22.93 16.40
C SER A 51 5.42 22.88 16.44
N SER A 52 6.05 22.06 15.59
CA SER A 52 7.49 21.82 15.62
C SER A 52 8.23 22.65 14.56
N LYS A 53 9.32 23.30 14.96
CA LYS A 53 10.33 23.86 14.03
C LYS A 53 11.36 22.81 13.59
N VAL A 54 11.36 21.63 14.21
CA VAL A 54 12.31 20.54 13.88
C VAL A 54 11.87 19.85 12.59
N ALA A 55 12.82 19.69 11.67
CA ALA A 55 12.65 18.97 10.42
C ALA A 55 12.29 17.49 10.66
N ILE A 56 11.34 16.96 9.89
CA ILE A 56 10.88 15.57 9.97
C ILE A 56 11.16 14.91 8.62
N TYR A 57 11.92 13.81 8.64
CA TYR A 57 12.32 13.07 7.43
C TYR A 57 11.13 12.69 6.55
N GLY A 58 11.17 13.04 5.27
CA GLY A 58 10.12 12.71 4.30
C GLY A 58 8.76 13.36 4.56
N VAL A 59 8.71 14.32 5.49
CA VAL A 59 7.52 15.10 5.86
C VAL A 59 7.75 16.58 5.65
N THR A 60 8.88 17.14 6.11
CA THR A 60 9.30 18.53 5.86
C THR A 60 10.68 18.61 5.21
N THR A 61 11.20 17.47 4.77
CA THR A 61 12.50 17.32 4.09
C THR A 61 12.35 16.43 2.86
N GLY A 62 13.35 16.44 1.98
CA GLY A 62 13.46 15.51 0.86
C GLY A 62 13.75 14.05 1.28
N PHE A 63 14.01 13.20 0.29
CA PHE A 63 14.24 11.76 0.48
C PHE A 63 15.64 11.36 0.03
N GLY A 64 16.19 10.29 0.61
CA GLY A 64 17.48 9.74 0.21
C GLY A 64 18.60 10.78 0.33
N SER A 65 19.32 11.05 -0.76
CA SER A 65 20.40 12.05 -0.79
C SER A 65 19.93 13.49 -0.51
N LEU A 66 18.62 13.76 -0.56
CA LEU A 66 18.02 15.07 -0.31
C LEU A 66 17.42 15.19 1.10
N TYR A 67 17.79 14.32 2.03
CA TYR A 67 17.25 14.30 3.40
C TYR A 67 17.49 15.61 4.17
N ASP A 68 18.46 16.42 3.76
CA ASP A 68 18.86 17.69 4.37
C ASP A 68 18.17 18.91 3.75
N LYS A 69 17.42 18.74 2.65
CA LYS A 69 16.71 19.83 1.99
C LYS A 69 15.34 20.06 2.62
N SER A 70 15.14 21.24 3.20
CA SER A 70 13.83 21.66 3.74
C SER A 70 12.82 21.91 2.61
N ILE A 71 11.59 21.47 2.81
CA ILE A 71 10.49 21.64 1.85
C ILE A 71 9.40 22.51 2.48
N SER A 72 8.85 23.43 1.70
CA SER A 72 7.80 24.32 2.17
C SER A 72 6.47 23.56 2.35
N GLY A 73 5.61 24.06 3.26
CA GLY A 73 4.34 23.40 3.59
C GLY A 73 3.39 23.17 2.41
N HIS A 74 3.42 24.04 1.39
CA HIS A 74 2.54 23.95 0.22
C HIS A 74 3.05 22.94 -0.83
N GLU A 75 4.33 22.59 -0.80
CA GLU A 75 4.93 21.60 -1.71
C GLU A 75 4.82 20.16 -1.18
N LEU A 76 4.40 19.98 0.08
CA LEU A 76 4.43 18.65 0.72
C LEU A 76 3.56 17.62 0.02
N GLU A 77 2.36 18.00 -0.46
CA GLU A 77 1.49 17.06 -1.20
C GLU A 77 2.12 16.66 -2.53
N GLN A 78 2.66 17.64 -3.27
CA GLN A 78 3.33 17.42 -4.54
C GLN A 78 4.59 16.55 -4.37
N LEU A 79 5.34 16.76 -3.29
CA LEU A 79 6.51 15.95 -2.93
C LEU A 79 6.14 14.47 -2.76
N GLN A 80 5.03 14.16 -2.08
CA GLN A 80 4.59 12.78 -1.90
C GLN A 80 4.11 12.15 -3.21
N LEU A 81 3.42 12.91 -4.07
CA LEU A 81 3.04 12.46 -5.41
C LEU A 81 4.30 12.14 -6.24
N ASN A 82 5.25 13.06 -6.28
CA ASN A 82 6.50 12.91 -7.04
C ASN A 82 7.31 11.72 -6.54
N LEU A 83 7.33 11.45 -5.23
CA LEU A 83 7.98 10.27 -4.67
C LEU A 83 7.39 8.98 -5.26
N VAL A 84 6.06 8.85 -5.29
CA VAL A 84 5.41 7.66 -5.85
C VAL A 84 5.73 7.51 -7.33
N VAL A 85 5.66 8.61 -8.09
CA VAL A 85 5.91 8.60 -9.54
C VAL A 85 7.37 8.28 -9.86
N SER A 86 8.33 8.91 -9.19
CA SER A 86 9.76 8.75 -9.47
C SER A 86 10.30 7.37 -9.10
N HIS A 87 9.63 6.66 -8.18
CA HIS A 87 10.04 5.32 -7.75
C HIS A 87 9.33 4.20 -8.51
N ALA A 88 8.37 4.51 -9.39
CA ALA A 88 7.70 3.53 -10.24
C ALA A 88 8.57 3.08 -11.43
N VAL A 89 9.78 2.61 -11.13
CA VAL A 89 10.83 2.23 -12.08
C VAL A 89 10.96 0.70 -12.24
N GLY A 90 10.01 -0.06 -11.71
CA GLY A 90 9.99 -1.52 -11.85
C GLY A 90 9.83 -1.96 -13.31
N MET A 91 10.43 -3.09 -13.65
CA MET A 91 10.54 -3.61 -15.02
C MET A 91 10.56 -5.14 -15.07
N GLY A 92 10.60 -5.70 -16.29
CA GLY A 92 10.55 -7.14 -16.54
C GLY A 92 9.13 -7.68 -16.46
N ASP A 93 8.99 -8.93 -16.05
CA ASP A 93 7.70 -9.61 -15.99
C ASP A 93 6.76 -9.00 -14.94
N GLU A 94 5.45 -9.14 -15.18
CA GLU A 94 4.44 -8.74 -14.23
C GLU A 94 4.41 -9.72 -13.03
N VAL A 95 4.16 -9.17 -11.84
CA VAL A 95 3.91 -9.94 -10.62
C VAL A 95 2.54 -10.61 -10.76
N PRO A 96 2.41 -11.92 -10.44
CA PRO A 96 1.14 -12.60 -10.50
C PRO A 96 0.08 -11.90 -9.64
N SER A 97 -1.14 -11.74 -10.15
CA SER A 97 -2.24 -11.00 -9.49
C SER A 97 -2.51 -11.47 -8.05
N LYS A 98 -2.34 -12.77 -7.79
CA LYS A 98 -2.50 -13.35 -6.44
C LYS A 98 -1.49 -12.78 -5.43
N ILE A 99 -0.26 -12.52 -5.85
CA ILE A 99 0.79 -11.89 -5.02
C ILE A 99 0.49 -10.41 -4.83
N VAL A 100 0.10 -9.69 -5.88
CA VAL A 100 -0.27 -8.27 -5.75
C VAL A 100 -1.46 -8.08 -4.79
N LYS A 101 -2.45 -8.98 -4.84
CA LYS A 101 -3.57 -8.97 -3.87
C LYS A 101 -3.11 -9.18 -2.43
N LEU A 102 -2.13 -10.05 -2.19
CA LEU A 102 -1.49 -10.15 -0.87
C LEU A 102 -0.77 -8.85 -0.49
N MET A 103 -0.02 -8.24 -1.41
CA MET A 103 0.68 -6.97 -1.15
C MET A 103 -0.29 -5.88 -0.66
N LEU A 104 -1.47 -5.76 -1.29
CA LEU A 104 -2.51 -4.80 -0.88
C LEU A 104 -2.97 -5.02 0.57
N VAL A 105 -3.27 -6.27 0.94
CA VAL A 105 -3.74 -6.61 2.30
C VAL A 105 -2.62 -6.44 3.32
N LEU A 106 -1.41 -6.90 3.02
CA LEU A 106 -0.25 -6.76 3.90
C LEU A 106 0.15 -5.28 4.09
N LYS A 107 -0.01 -4.44 3.06
CA LYS A 107 0.20 -2.99 3.20
C LYS A 107 -0.87 -2.41 4.11
N ALA A 108 -2.14 -2.73 3.87
CA ALA A 108 -3.22 -2.26 4.74
C ALA A 108 -3.03 -2.70 6.20
N GLN A 109 -2.56 -3.92 6.45
CA GLN A 109 -2.23 -4.45 7.77
C GLN A 109 -1.03 -3.73 8.42
N SER A 110 0.00 -3.39 7.65
CA SER A 110 1.13 -2.62 8.19
C SER A 110 0.70 -1.20 8.60
N LEU A 111 -0.19 -0.59 7.81
CA LEU A 111 -0.74 0.73 8.11
C LEU A 111 -1.74 0.71 9.29
N SER A 112 -2.45 -0.41 9.52
CA SER A 112 -3.45 -0.54 10.59
C SER A 112 -2.86 -0.52 12.00
N TYR A 113 -1.55 -0.71 12.15
CA TYR A 113 -0.87 -0.56 13.45
C TYR A 113 -0.88 0.88 13.97
N GLY A 114 -1.10 1.89 13.11
CA GLY A 114 -1.25 3.28 13.54
C GLY A 114 0.06 4.02 13.83
N TYR A 115 1.16 3.64 13.18
CA TYR A 115 2.46 4.32 13.32
C TYR A 115 2.90 5.08 12.06
N SER A 116 2.10 5.01 11.00
CA SER A 116 2.50 5.54 9.69
C SER A 116 2.02 6.97 9.42
N GLY A 117 1.06 7.49 10.19
CA GLY A 117 0.49 8.82 9.96
C GLY A 117 -0.27 8.94 8.62
N VAL A 118 -0.85 7.86 8.12
CA VAL A 118 -1.65 7.88 6.88
C VAL A 118 -3.09 8.34 7.12
N VAL A 119 -3.76 8.79 6.08
CA VAL A 119 -5.20 9.09 6.12
C VAL A 119 -5.99 7.77 6.04
N LEU A 120 -7.06 7.66 6.82
CA LEU A 120 -7.87 6.44 6.88
C LEU A 120 -8.43 6.02 5.50
N SER A 121 -8.77 6.99 4.64
CA SER A 121 -9.25 6.73 3.28
C SER A 121 -8.22 5.99 2.43
N THR A 122 -6.92 6.20 2.65
CA THR A 122 -5.84 5.52 1.95
C THR A 122 -5.84 4.02 2.25
N VAL A 123 -5.95 3.66 3.54
CA VAL A 123 -6.02 2.26 3.98
C VAL A 123 -7.31 1.60 3.48
N LYS A 124 -8.44 2.31 3.55
CA LYS A 124 -9.71 1.82 3.01
C LYS A 124 -9.65 1.57 1.50
N ARG A 125 -8.96 2.44 0.76
CA ARG A 125 -8.81 2.27 -0.69
C ARG A 125 -7.99 1.04 -1.07
N LEU A 126 -6.93 0.72 -0.32
CA LEU A 126 -6.17 -0.52 -0.51
C LEU A 126 -7.06 -1.75 -0.35
N LEU A 127 -7.90 -1.76 0.69
CA LEU A 127 -8.86 -2.84 0.91
C LEU A 127 -9.98 -2.87 -0.14
N ASP A 128 -10.44 -1.70 -0.62
CA ASP A 128 -11.41 -1.62 -1.71
C ASP A 128 -10.84 -2.22 -2.99
N PHE A 129 -9.57 -1.97 -3.32
CA PHE A 129 -8.92 -2.58 -4.47
C PHE A 129 -8.91 -4.10 -4.37
N TYR A 130 -8.48 -4.63 -3.22
CA TYR A 130 -8.54 -6.07 -2.95
C TYR A 130 -9.98 -6.63 -3.07
N ASN A 131 -10.95 -5.99 -2.42
CA ASN A 131 -12.34 -6.45 -2.34
C ASN A 131 -13.10 -6.37 -3.67
N LYS A 132 -12.73 -5.42 -4.53
CA LYS A 132 -13.33 -5.19 -5.86
C LYS A 132 -12.54 -5.86 -6.98
N ASP A 133 -11.47 -6.59 -6.66
CA ASP A 133 -10.59 -7.25 -7.62
C ASP A 133 -9.98 -6.27 -8.63
N ILE A 134 -9.60 -5.08 -8.14
CA ILE A 134 -8.81 -4.09 -8.85
C ILE A 134 -7.35 -4.36 -8.46
N VAL A 135 -6.58 -4.91 -9.40
CA VAL A 135 -5.23 -5.39 -9.13
C VAL A 135 -4.23 -4.48 -9.84
N PRO A 136 -3.41 -3.71 -9.12
CA PRO A 136 -2.32 -2.93 -9.72
C PRO A 136 -1.40 -3.79 -10.59
N VAL A 137 -0.95 -3.24 -11.71
CA VAL A 137 0.14 -3.85 -12.48
C VAL A 137 1.44 -3.53 -11.75
N VAL A 138 2.15 -4.57 -11.35
CA VAL A 138 3.42 -4.48 -10.61
C VAL A 138 4.43 -5.36 -11.33
N TYR A 139 5.69 -4.95 -11.36
CA TYR A 139 6.76 -5.66 -12.05
C TYR A 139 7.71 -6.37 -11.07
N GLN A 140 8.35 -7.43 -11.53
CA GLN A 140 9.19 -8.30 -10.68
C GLN A 140 10.58 -7.74 -10.39
N GLN A 141 11.13 -6.86 -11.23
CA GLN A 141 12.47 -6.30 -11.08
C GLN A 141 12.45 -4.81 -10.71
N GLY A 142 13.54 -4.32 -10.11
CA GLY A 142 13.76 -2.91 -9.78
C GLY A 142 13.83 -2.57 -8.28
N SER A 143 13.55 -3.54 -7.40
CA SER A 143 13.75 -3.37 -5.94
C SER A 143 15.09 -3.97 -5.49
N LEU A 144 15.74 -3.31 -4.53
CA LEU A 144 16.93 -3.83 -3.85
C LEU A 144 16.60 -4.62 -2.57
N GLY A 145 15.37 -4.50 -2.06
CA GLY A 145 14.97 -5.12 -0.79
C GLY A 145 15.66 -4.59 0.48
N ALA A 146 16.55 -3.59 0.37
CA ALA A 146 17.36 -3.10 1.50
C ALA A 146 16.65 -2.05 2.39
N SER A 147 15.88 -1.12 1.79
CA SER A 147 15.16 -0.05 2.51
C SER A 147 13.65 -0.10 2.22
N GLY A 148 13.13 -1.31 1.99
CA GLY A 148 11.76 -1.56 1.55
C GLY A 148 11.66 -1.84 0.05
N ASP A 149 10.50 -2.36 -0.34
CA ASP A 149 10.16 -2.77 -1.70
C ASP A 149 9.68 -1.57 -2.53
N LEU A 150 10.50 -0.51 -2.60
CA LEU A 150 10.08 0.80 -3.10
C LEU A 150 9.47 0.75 -4.50
N ALA A 151 10.16 0.14 -5.47
CA ALA A 151 9.68 0.12 -6.85
C ALA A 151 8.39 -0.70 -7.06
N PRO A 152 8.28 -1.94 -6.53
CA PRO A 152 7.02 -2.67 -6.56
C PRO A 152 5.87 -1.96 -5.82
N LEU A 153 6.16 -1.34 -4.67
CA LEU A 153 5.15 -0.63 -3.89
C LEU A 153 4.74 0.70 -4.52
N ALA A 154 5.63 1.35 -5.28
CA ALA A 154 5.30 2.50 -6.11
C ALA A 154 4.32 2.12 -7.22
N HIS A 155 4.61 1.06 -7.98
CA HIS A 155 3.69 0.51 -9.00
C HIS A 155 2.35 0.07 -8.40
N MET A 156 2.36 -0.56 -7.21
CA MET A 156 1.13 -0.90 -6.49
C MET A 156 0.30 0.34 -6.11
N SER A 157 0.96 1.45 -5.80
CA SER A 157 0.33 2.65 -5.24
C SER A 157 -0.11 3.68 -6.30
N LEU A 158 0.54 3.71 -7.47
CA LEU A 158 0.20 4.63 -8.57
C LEU A 158 -1.31 4.63 -8.91
N PRO A 159 -1.97 3.46 -9.04
CA PRO A 159 -3.41 3.43 -9.34
C PRO A 159 -4.30 4.03 -8.26
N LEU A 160 -3.85 4.15 -7.00
CA LEU A 160 -4.60 4.85 -5.96
C LEU A 160 -4.77 6.34 -6.29
N LEU A 161 -3.82 6.89 -7.06
CA LEU A 161 -3.75 8.29 -7.50
C LEU A 161 -4.38 8.49 -8.88
N GLY A 162 -5.01 7.45 -9.46
CA GLY A 162 -5.53 7.50 -10.82
C GLY A 162 -4.43 7.47 -11.90
N LEU A 163 -3.21 7.05 -11.55
CA LEU A 163 -2.08 6.88 -12.47
C LEU A 163 -1.76 5.40 -12.68
N GLY A 164 -1.01 5.06 -13.73
CA GLY A 164 -0.61 3.67 -13.98
C GLY A 164 -1.78 2.73 -14.30
N GLU A 165 -1.47 1.44 -14.31
CA GLU A 165 -2.35 0.41 -14.86
C GLU A 165 -2.88 -0.55 -13.79
N VAL A 166 -4.05 -1.12 -14.06
CA VAL A 166 -4.69 -2.14 -13.23
C VAL A 166 -5.30 -3.22 -14.11
N TYR A 167 -5.33 -4.44 -13.62
CA TYR A 167 -6.28 -5.44 -14.06
C TYR A 167 -7.60 -5.26 -13.33
N TYR A 168 -8.70 -5.25 -14.09
CA TYR A 168 -10.05 -5.30 -13.55
C TYR A 168 -10.91 -6.20 -14.43
N LYS A 169 -11.49 -7.25 -13.84
CA LYS A 169 -12.25 -8.30 -14.56
C LYS A 169 -11.46 -8.89 -15.74
N GLY A 170 -10.18 -9.18 -15.54
CA GLY A 170 -9.29 -9.78 -16.55
C GLY A 170 -8.72 -8.80 -17.59
N VAL A 171 -9.14 -7.53 -17.58
CA VAL A 171 -8.69 -6.54 -18.57
C VAL A 171 -7.69 -5.57 -17.94
N LYS A 172 -6.49 -5.49 -18.51
CA LYS A 172 -5.48 -4.46 -18.21
C LYS A 172 -5.93 -3.13 -18.80
N GLN A 173 -5.98 -2.09 -17.98
CA GLN A 173 -6.36 -0.74 -18.40
C GLN A 173 -5.78 0.33 -17.50
N GLN A 174 -5.76 1.57 -17.98
CA GLN A 174 -5.37 2.73 -17.18
C GLN A 174 -6.34 2.91 -15.99
N SER A 175 -5.79 3.15 -14.80
CA SER A 175 -6.57 3.32 -13.58
C SER A 175 -7.51 4.52 -13.64
N SER A 176 -7.11 5.58 -14.35
CA SER A 176 -7.94 6.76 -14.63
C SER A 176 -9.23 6.42 -15.39
N ALA A 177 -9.16 5.54 -16.40
CA ALA A 177 -10.32 5.07 -17.15
C ALA A 177 -11.25 4.23 -16.27
N LEU A 178 -10.68 3.32 -15.47
CA LEU A 178 -11.44 2.53 -14.52
C LEU A 178 -12.14 3.41 -13.47
N PHE A 179 -11.48 4.47 -13.00
CA PHE A 179 -12.03 5.38 -11.99
C PHE A 179 -13.25 6.13 -12.53
N LYS A 180 -13.23 6.59 -13.78
CA LYS A 180 -14.41 7.14 -14.46
C LYS A 180 -15.54 6.11 -14.51
N LYS A 181 -15.24 4.87 -14.92
CA LYS A 181 -16.21 3.77 -15.02
C LYS A 181 -16.87 3.40 -13.69
N LEU A 182 -16.11 3.45 -12.60
CA LEU A 182 -16.59 3.07 -11.26
C LEU A 182 -17.02 4.28 -10.40
N ASN A 183 -17.07 5.49 -10.98
CA ASN A 183 -17.32 6.74 -10.28
C ASN A 183 -16.44 6.92 -9.02
N LEU A 184 -15.16 6.60 -9.15
CA LEU A 184 -14.16 6.71 -8.10
C LEU A 184 -13.31 7.96 -8.31
N LYS A 185 -12.96 8.64 -7.22
CA LYS A 185 -12.00 9.74 -7.24
C LYS A 185 -10.58 9.24 -6.91
N PRO A 186 -9.54 9.78 -7.56
CA PRO A 186 -8.16 9.66 -7.12
C PRO A 186 -7.97 10.09 -5.66
N LEU A 187 -7.07 9.41 -4.95
CA LEU A 187 -6.60 9.90 -3.66
C LEU A 187 -5.70 11.13 -3.87
N LYS A 188 -5.81 12.10 -2.96
CA LYS A 188 -4.82 13.16 -2.78
C LYS A 188 -3.96 12.80 -1.58
N LEU A 189 -2.66 12.66 -1.80
CA LEU A 189 -1.74 12.30 -0.73
C LEU A 189 -1.47 13.52 0.16
N LYS A 190 -1.60 13.33 1.47
CA LYS A 190 -1.11 14.27 2.47
C LYS A 190 0.35 14.01 2.81
N SER A 191 0.94 14.89 3.62
CA SER A 191 2.30 14.74 4.14
C SER A 191 2.56 13.32 4.68
N LYS A 192 3.74 12.75 4.35
CA LYS A 192 4.18 11.38 4.69
C LYS A 192 3.47 10.22 3.97
N GLU A 193 2.35 10.44 3.29
CA GLU A 193 1.58 9.29 2.75
C GLU A 193 2.29 8.56 1.61
N GLY A 194 3.04 9.26 0.77
CA GLY A 194 3.87 8.63 -0.27
C GLY A 194 4.91 7.71 0.35
N VAL A 195 5.62 8.19 1.38
CA VAL A 195 6.60 7.37 2.12
C VAL A 195 5.92 6.17 2.78
N ALA A 196 4.78 6.36 3.43
CA ALA A 196 4.08 5.28 4.11
C ALA A 196 3.60 4.18 3.15
N LEU A 197 3.22 4.56 1.92
CA LEU A 197 2.83 3.62 0.88
C LEU A 197 4.03 2.83 0.34
N LEU A 198 5.18 3.47 0.16
CA LEU A 198 6.35 2.85 -0.48
C LEU A 198 7.28 2.15 0.51
N ASN A 199 7.44 2.66 1.72
CA ASN A 199 8.37 2.11 2.71
C ASN A 199 7.74 0.91 3.41
N GLY A 200 8.30 -0.28 3.17
CA GLY A 200 7.85 -1.54 3.75
C GLY A 200 8.25 -2.74 2.91
N THR A 201 7.99 -3.94 3.40
CA THR A 201 8.49 -5.21 2.84
C THR A 201 7.37 -6.07 2.24
N GLN A 202 6.30 -5.43 1.73
CA GLN A 202 5.09 -6.15 1.32
C GLN A 202 5.28 -7.04 0.09
N PHE A 203 6.16 -6.68 -0.85
CA PHE A 203 6.41 -7.51 -2.02
C PHE A 203 7.17 -8.78 -1.62
N MET A 204 8.26 -8.65 -0.88
CA MET A 204 9.01 -9.82 -0.39
C MET A 204 8.19 -10.65 0.61
N SER A 205 7.37 -10.01 1.46
CA SER A 205 6.49 -10.71 2.41
C SER A 205 5.37 -11.48 1.69
N ALA A 206 4.80 -10.91 0.63
CA ALA A 206 3.79 -11.59 -0.18
C ALA A 206 4.38 -12.83 -0.88
N TYR A 207 5.56 -12.70 -1.49
CA TYR A 207 6.26 -13.85 -2.06
C TYR A 207 6.66 -14.88 -1.00
N GLY A 208 7.29 -14.45 0.10
CA GLY A 208 7.75 -15.36 1.16
C GLY A 208 6.61 -16.18 1.74
N THR A 209 5.49 -15.54 2.06
CA THR A 209 4.31 -16.25 2.60
C THR A 209 3.62 -17.14 1.55
N TYR A 210 3.58 -16.73 0.29
CA TYR A 210 3.10 -17.58 -0.80
C TYR A 210 3.99 -18.81 -1.03
N SER A 211 5.31 -18.65 -0.99
CA SER A 211 6.27 -19.74 -1.13
C SER A 211 6.14 -20.74 0.02
N ILE A 212 5.98 -20.27 1.26
CA ILE A 212 5.68 -21.13 2.41
C ILE A 212 4.38 -21.91 2.19
N ASN A 213 3.34 -21.29 1.61
CA ASN A 213 2.09 -21.96 1.28
C ASN A 213 2.29 -23.09 0.27
N LYS A 214 3.07 -22.84 -0.77
CA LYS A 214 3.39 -23.84 -1.78
C LYS A 214 4.24 -24.97 -1.21
N ALA A 215 5.25 -24.65 -0.42
CA ALA A 215 6.10 -25.64 0.24
C ALA A 215 5.30 -26.55 1.17
N LYS A 216 4.40 -26.00 2.01
CA LYS A 216 3.53 -26.80 2.88
C LYS A 216 2.62 -27.75 2.10
N ARG A 217 2.08 -27.31 0.95
CA ARG A 217 1.26 -28.15 0.09
C ARG A 217 2.07 -29.26 -0.58
N LEU A 218 3.28 -28.96 -1.03
CA LEU A 218 4.18 -29.95 -1.62
C LEU A 218 4.62 -31.00 -0.61
N PHE A 219 4.90 -30.60 0.64
CA PHE A 219 5.28 -31.52 1.71
C PHE A 219 4.12 -32.42 2.18
N ALA A 220 2.87 -31.99 2.01
CA ALA A 220 1.69 -32.76 2.40
C ALA A 220 1.19 -33.73 1.31
N LEU A 221 1.83 -33.75 0.13
CA LEU A 221 1.64 -34.74 -0.93
C LEU A 221 2.53 -35.95 -0.70
#